data_AF-A0A0K6GGQ7-F1
#
_entry.id   AF-A0A0K6GGQ7-F1
#
_cell.length_a   1.000
_cell.length_b   1.000
_cell.length_c   1.000
_cell.angle_alpha   90.00
_cell.angle_beta   90.00
_cell.angle_gamma   90.00
#
_symmetry.space_group_name_H-M   'P 1'
#
loop_
_entity.id
_entity.type
_entity.pdbx_description
1 polymer ?
#
loop_
_entity_poly.entity_id
_entity_poly.type
_entity_poly.pdbx_seq_one_letter_code
_entity_poly.pdbx_strand_id
1 'polypeptide(L)' 'MNAPNRFEMFTLADGERLIEVIEDTKIPNAATFKVVKQDHTLANMLRAQLLGNEAVIFAGYKGPTPS' A
#
# COMPACT_ATOMS: atom_id res chain seq x y z
N MET A 1 7.62 23.39 -16.96
CA MET A 1 8.41 22.95 -15.79
C MET A 1 7.38 22.54 -14.74
N ASN A 2 6.90 21.29 -14.80
CA ASN A 2 5.73 20.79 -14.01
C ASN A 2 6.09 19.51 -13.24
N ALA A 3 7.36 19.36 -12.85
CA ALA A 3 7.78 18.20 -12.08
C ALA A 3 7.31 18.37 -10.62
N PRO A 4 6.71 17.34 -10.01
CA PRO A 4 6.34 17.38 -8.60
C PRO A 4 7.58 17.54 -7.72
N ASN A 5 7.41 18.13 -6.53
CA ASN A 5 8.53 18.27 -5.61
C ASN A 5 8.91 16.92 -5.01
N ARG A 6 10.21 16.65 -4.85
CA ARG A 6 10.69 15.35 -4.34
C ARG A 6 10.18 15.01 -2.95
N PHE A 7 9.99 16.01 -2.08
CA PHE A 7 9.49 15.78 -0.74
C PHE A 7 8.05 15.22 -0.74
N GLU A 8 7.27 15.50 -1.78
CA GLU A 8 5.90 14.97 -1.92
C GLU A 8 5.88 13.45 -2.08
N MET A 9 7.02 12.79 -2.31
CA MET A 9 7.08 11.33 -2.42
C MET A 9 6.99 10.62 -1.06
N PHE A 10 7.37 11.30 0.03
CA PHE A 10 7.45 10.72 1.37
C PHE A 10 6.73 11.55 2.46
N THR A 11 6.32 12.78 2.14
CA THR A 11 5.54 13.64 3.05
C THR A 11 4.05 13.52 2.74
N LEU A 12 3.24 13.30 3.78
CA LEU A 12 1.78 13.32 3.67
C LEU A 12 1.28 14.75 3.44
N ALA A 13 0.28 14.90 2.58
CA ALA A 13 -0.42 16.17 2.43
C ALA A 13 -1.37 16.43 3.62
N ASP A 14 -1.79 17.68 3.79
CA ASP A 14 -2.76 18.04 4.83
C ASP A 14 -4.07 17.24 4.65
N GLY A 15 -4.47 16.53 5.69
CA GLY A 15 -5.66 15.67 5.69
C GLY A 15 -5.47 14.29 5.04
N GLU A 16 -4.29 13.97 4.50
CA GLU A 16 -3.99 12.67 3.91
C GLU A 16 -3.70 11.63 5.01
N ARG A 17 -4.44 10.52 5.01
CA ARG A 17 -4.19 9.40 5.93
C ARG A 17 -3.09 8.52 5.37
N LEU A 18 -2.12 8.17 6.22
CA LEU A 18 -1.05 7.24 5.86
C LEU A 18 -1.59 5.89 5.39
N ILE A 19 -2.61 5.37 6.09
CA ILE A 19 -3.24 4.08 5.80
C ILE A 19 -4.74 4.30 5.67
N GLU A 20 -5.29 3.77 4.59
CA GLU A 20 -6.73 3.63 4.37
C GLU A 20 -7.05 2.14 4.20
N VAL A 21 -8.08 1.68 4.91
CA VAL A 21 -8.52 0.27 4.88
C VAL A 21 -9.85 0.20 4.15
N ILE A 22 -9.90 -0.67 3.15
CA ILE A 22 -11.08 -0.88 2.31
C ILE A 22 -11.43 -2.36 2.42
N GLU A 23 -12.48 -2.70 3.15
CA GLU A 23 -12.96 -4.07 3.27
C GLU A 23 -13.49 -4.57 1.91
N ASP A 24 -13.18 -5.83 1.58
CA ASP A 24 -13.71 -6.45 0.37
C ASP A 24 -15.14 -6.95 0.64
N THR A 25 -16.10 -6.48 -0.15
CA THR A 25 -17.52 -6.84 0.01
C THR A 25 -17.89 -8.14 -0.67
N LYS A 26 -17.00 -8.71 -1.49
CA LYS A 26 -17.23 -9.93 -2.28
C LYS A 26 -16.52 -11.13 -1.67
N ILE A 27 -15.36 -10.92 -1.05
CA ILE A 27 -14.54 -11.97 -0.46
C ILE A 27 -14.57 -11.82 1.07
N PRO A 28 -15.06 -12.81 1.82
CA PRO A 28 -15.08 -12.73 3.28
C PRO A 28 -13.65 -12.69 3.85
N ASN A 29 -13.47 -11.94 4.94
CA ASN A 29 -12.18 -11.77 5.62
C ASN A 29 -11.05 -11.25 4.71
N ALA A 30 -11.39 -10.43 3.72
CA ALA A 30 -10.42 -9.76 2.85
C ALA A 30 -10.55 -8.24 2.97
N ALA A 31 -9.41 -7.55 2.84
CA ALA A 31 -9.36 -6.10 2.82
C ALA A 31 -8.16 -5.63 1.98
N THR A 32 -8.30 -4.46 1.37
CA THR A 32 -7.24 -3.73 0.69
C THR A 32 -6.75 -2.60 1.60
N PHE A 33 -5.45 -2.63 1.92
CA PHE A 33 -4.77 -1.56 2.65
C PHE A 33 -4.06 -0.66 1.64
N LYS A 34 -4.51 0.59 1.51
CA LYS A 34 -3.83 1.62 0.74
C LYS A 34 -2.87 2.37 1.66
N VAL A 35 -1.58 2.16 1.45
CA VAL A 35 -0.52 2.87 2.17
C VAL A 35 0.05 3.96 1.28
N VAL A 36 -0.07 5.22 1.71
CA VAL A 36 0.31 6.38 0.89
C VAL A 36 1.76 6.76 1.12
N LYS A 37 2.42 7.33 0.10
CA LYS A 37 3.82 7.80 0.17
C LYS A 37 4.82 6.68 0.50
N GLN A 38 4.52 5.48 0.06
CA GLN A 38 5.35 4.28 0.21
C GLN A 38 5.56 3.62 -1.14
N ASP A 39 6.59 2.79 -1.23
CA ASP A 39 7.01 2.16 -2.48
C ASP A 39 7.13 0.63 -2.34
N HIS A 40 7.80 0.02 -3.30
CA HIS A 40 8.04 -1.42 -3.34
C HIS A 40 8.82 -1.94 -2.12
N THR A 41 9.61 -1.10 -1.45
CA THR A 41 10.41 -1.48 -0.29
C THR A 41 9.50 -1.98 0.84
N LEU A 42 8.52 -1.16 1.23
CA LEU A 42 7.55 -1.54 2.25
C LEU A 42 6.61 -2.64 1.74
N ALA A 43 6.09 -2.48 0.53
CA ALA A 43 5.05 -3.37 0.01
C ALA A 43 5.56 -4.81 -0.16
N ASN A 44 6.78 -5.00 -0.67
CA ASN A 44 7.37 -6.32 -0.84
C ASN A 44 7.75 -6.96 0.51
N MET A 45 8.25 -6.17 1.46
CA MET A 45 8.54 -6.66 2.82
C MET A 45 7.28 -7.19 3.50
N LEU A 46 6.19 -6.41 3.48
CA LEU A 46 4.92 -6.82 4.07
C LEU A 46 4.34 -8.04 3.37
N ARG A 47 4.34 -8.07 2.03
CA ARG A 47 3.88 -9.25 1.27
C ARG A 47 4.66 -10.50 1.65
N ALA A 48 5.99 -10.42 1.72
CA ALA A 48 6.83 -11.56 2.08
C ALA A 48 6.53 -12.08 3.49
N GLN A 49 6.36 -11.18 4.47
CA GLN A 49 5.99 -11.55 5.84
C GLN A 49 4.59 -12.17 5.92
N LEU A 50 3.61 -11.60 5.22
CA LEU A 50 2.24 -12.10 5.22
C LEU A 50 2.13 -13.49 4.59
N LEU A 51 2.85 -13.75 3.50
CA LEU A 51 2.87 -15.08 2.87
C LEU A 51 3.55 -16.16 3.71
N GLY A 52 4.33 -15.78 4.73
CA GLY A 52 4.91 -16.73 5.69
C GLY A 52 3.96 -17.12 6.83
N ASN A 53 2.79 -16.49 6.94
CA ASN A 53 1.82 -16.77 7.99
C ASN A 53 0.75 -17.75 7.49
N GLU A 54 0.63 -18.91 8.13
CA GLU A 54 -0.33 -19.97 7.76
C GLU A 54 -1.81 -19.53 7.83
N ALA A 55 -2.13 -18.50 8.62
CA ALA A 55 -3.47 -17.94 8.70
C ALA A 55 -3.83 -17.03 7.51
N VAL A 56 -2.86 -16.66 6.66
CA VAL A 56 -3.06 -15.79 5.50
C VAL A 56 -3.31 -16.63 4.25
N ILE A 57 -4.52 -16.55 3.72
CA ILE A 57 -4.92 -17.29 2.51
C ILE A 57 -4.40 -16.60 1.24
N PHE A 58 -4.31 -15.27 1.26
CA PHE A 58 -3.87 -14.47 0.11
C PHE A 58 -3.19 -13.18 0.56
N ALA A 59 -2.06 -12.85 -0.08
CA ALA A 59 -1.42 -11.55 0.04
C ALA A 59 -0.76 -11.13 -1.27
N GLY A 60 -1.03 -9.90 -1.69
CA GLY A 60 -0.46 -9.28 -2.88
C GLY A 60 -0.40 -7.77 -2.72
N TYR A 61 0.40 -7.12 -3.55
CA TYR A 61 0.44 -5.67 -3.63
C TYR A 61 0.52 -5.22 -5.09
N LYS A 62 0.09 -3.98 -5.34
CA LYS A 62 0.36 -3.25 -6.58
C LYS A 62 1.05 -1.95 -6.23
N GLY A 63 2.14 -1.63 -6.92
CA GLY A 63 2.83 -0.35 -6.78
C GLY A 63 2.41 0.64 -7.86
N PRO A 64 2.81 1.92 -7.74
CA PRO A 64 2.62 2.88 -8.81
C PRO A 64 3.40 2.46 -10.07
N THR A 65 2.80 2.63 -11.25
CA THR A 65 3.49 2.44 -12.53
C THR A 65 4.59 3.50 -12.65
N PRO A 66 5.84 3.16 -13.02
CA PRO A 66 6.87 4.15 -13.25
C PRO A 66 6.41 5.14 -14.33
N SER A 67 6.58 6.42 -14.03
CA SER A 67 6.31 7.54 -14.96
C SER A 67 7.53 7.83 -15.82
#